data_AF-A0A1W1YEW7-F1
#
_entry.id   AF-A0A1W1YEW7-F1
#
_cell.length_a   1.000
_cell.length_b   1.000
_cell.length_c   1.000
_cell.angle_alpha   90.00
_cell.angle_beta   90.00
_cell.angle_gamma   90.00
#
_symmetry.space_group_name_H-M   'P 1'
#
loop_
_entity.id
_entity.type
_entity.pdbx_description
1 polymer ?
#
loop_
_entity_poly.entity_id
_entity_poly.type
_entity_poly.pdbx_seq_one_letter_code
_entity_poly.pdbx_strand_id
1 'polypeptide(L)'
;MEKQPIAITGMGIVSAIGLDVQENEHSLLNGKHGIRLYTQKDKLIHKEVLVGEINKSNQELYEELNLNPDEAFTRSTLLGLIAAKESINSAGINLNDGFRTGFISATTVGGMDATEKFYFNFLESDENLKFIPTQNCGIHAEQIAEILGIKDYITTISTACSSAANAIMLGARMIKAGLLDRVIAGGTDSLSAFTINGFSSLMIYSDEHCTPFDENRKGLNLGEAAAYIVLESEELAKNKKTIGFLSGYGNANDAFHQTASSEDGEGAYLAIQKALKISGLNPSEIDYINAHGTATPNNDLSEGKSLQRIFGELPDFSSTKAFTGHTLAAAGAVEAVFSLFALKNQTVFPNLNFQNKIEDLGIIPQTETKHKEIKNVLSNSLGFGGNCSSLIFSKY
;
A
#
# COMPACT_ATOMS: atom_id res chain seq x y z
N MET A 1 15.65 -12.50 24.68
CA MET A 1 15.25 -11.11 24.40
C MET A 1 13.76 -11.12 24.20
N GLU A 2 13.00 -10.38 25.00
CA GLU A 2 11.57 -10.15 24.75
C GLU A 2 11.40 -9.64 23.32
N LYS A 3 10.42 -10.18 22.60
CA LYS A 3 10.09 -9.72 21.25
C LYS A 3 9.40 -8.36 21.38
N GLN A 4 10.17 -7.29 21.43
CA GLN A 4 9.61 -5.95 21.51
C GLN A 4 9.07 -5.51 20.14
N PRO A 5 7.88 -4.90 20.10
CA PRO A 5 7.26 -4.41 18.87
C PRO A 5 7.94 -3.10 18.40
N ILE A 6 7.85 -2.81 17.10
CA ILE A 6 8.46 -1.61 16.52
C ILE A 6 7.47 -0.45 16.57
N ALA A 7 7.88 0.68 17.14
CA ALA A 7 7.03 1.85 17.27
C ALA A 7 6.84 2.53 15.91
N ILE A 8 5.63 3.02 15.66
CA ILE A 8 5.29 3.83 14.49
C ILE A 8 5.03 5.26 14.98
N THR A 9 5.90 6.20 14.60
CA THR A 9 5.87 7.57 15.13
C THR A 9 5.37 8.61 14.12
N GLY A 10 5.37 8.27 12.84
CA GLY A 10 4.87 9.13 11.76
C GLY A 10 4.23 8.33 10.64
N MET A 11 3.39 9.02 9.88
CA MET A 11 2.80 8.52 8.65
C MET A 11 2.53 9.67 7.68
N GLY A 12 2.55 9.36 6.39
CA GLY A 12 2.20 10.28 5.32
C GLY A 12 1.56 9.51 4.16
N ILE A 13 0.59 10.13 3.49
CA ILE A 13 -0.19 9.48 2.44
C ILE A 13 -0.76 10.49 1.44
N VAL A 14 -0.65 10.13 0.17
CA VAL A 14 -1.35 10.78 -0.95
C VAL A 14 -2.08 9.69 -1.72
N SER A 15 -3.38 9.85 -1.97
CA SER A 15 -4.19 8.87 -2.69
C SER A 15 -5.37 9.53 -3.41
N ALA A 16 -6.15 8.73 -4.14
CA ALA A 16 -7.36 9.19 -4.82
C ALA A 16 -8.45 9.79 -3.89
N ILE A 17 -8.38 9.54 -2.57
CA ILE A 17 -9.36 10.04 -1.60
C ILE A 17 -8.83 11.19 -0.71
N GLY A 18 -7.59 11.62 -0.91
CA GLY A 18 -7.00 12.71 -0.13
C GLY A 18 -5.53 12.93 -0.45
N LEU A 19 -5.08 14.18 -0.33
CA LEU A 19 -3.72 14.61 -0.64
C LEU A 19 -2.78 14.62 0.57
N ASP A 20 -3.32 14.38 1.76
CA ASP A 20 -2.59 14.26 3.01
C ASP A 20 -3.30 13.27 3.97
N VAL A 21 -2.70 13.02 5.13
CA VAL A 21 -3.23 12.14 6.19
C VAL A 21 -4.64 12.57 6.64
N GLN A 22 -4.90 13.87 6.76
CA GLN A 22 -6.17 14.38 7.29
C GLN A 22 -7.32 14.19 6.29
N GLU A 23 -7.08 14.51 5.02
CA GLU A 23 -8.05 14.32 3.94
C GLU A 23 -8.36 12.83 3.74
N ASN A 24 -7.34 11.98 3.74
CA ASN A 24 -7.53 10.52 3.63
C ASN A 24 -8.35 9.98 4.82
N GLU A 25 -8.02 10.37 6.04
CA GLU A 25 -8.76 9.97 7.25
C GLU A 25 -10.22 10.44 7.18
N HIS A 26 -10.45 11.69 6.80
CA HIS A 26 -11.80 12.26 6.65
C HIS A 26 -12.61 11.50 5.59
N SER A 27 -12.04 11.25 4.41
CA SER A 27 -12.74 10.54 3.34
C SER A 27 -13.08 9.10 3.73
N LEU A 28 -12.15 8.40 4.37
CA LEU A 28 -12.35 7.01 4.82
C LEU A 28 -13.47 6.90 5.87
N LEU A 29 -13.49 7.80 6.87
CA LEU A 29 -14.53 7.83 7.91
C LEU A 29 -15.92 8.18 7.36
N ASN A 30 -15.99 8.95 6.27
CA ASN A 30 -17.24 9.40 5.65
C ASN A 30 -17.66 8.53 4.44
N GLY A 31 -17.00 7.40 4.18
CA GLY A 31 -17.38 6.52 3.07
C GLY A 31 -17.13 7.11 1.67
N LYS A 32 -16.27 8.13 1.53
CA LYS A 32 -15.98 8.78 0.23
C LYS A 32 -14.97 7.97 -0.57
N HIS A 33 -15.35 7.50 -1.76
CA HIS A 33 -14.44 6.83 -2.70
C HIS A 33 -13.85 7.81 -3.73
N GLY A 34 -12.68 7.45 -4.26
CA GLY A 34 -11.92 8.19 -5.27
C GLY A 34 -11.98 7.56 -6.67
N ILE A 35 -12.63 6.40 -6.81
CA ILE A 35 -12.77 5.70 -8.10
C ILE A 35 -13.68 6.50 -9.03
N ARG A 36 -13.16 6.85 -10.21
CA ARG A 36 -13.82 7.66 -11.25
C ARG A 36 -13.30 7.31 -12.64
N LEU A 37 -13.92 7.83 -13.70
CA LEU A 37 -13.43 7.66 -15.07
C LEU A 37 -12.03 8.25 -15.22
N TYR A 38 -11.10 7.48 -15.80
CA TYR A 38 -9.74 7.94 -16.06
C TYR A 38 -9.73 9.15 -16.99
N THR A 39 -8.91 10.15 -16.65
CA THR A 39 -8.86 11.41 -17.40
C THR A 39 -8.09 11.28 -18.73
N GLN A 40 -7.02 10.47 -18.78
CA GLN A 40 -6.16 10.33 -19.97
C GLN A 40 -6.60 9.19 -20.90
N LYS A 41 -7.83 9.30 -21.43
CA LYS A 41 -8.48 8.23 -22.21
C LYS A 41 -7.82 7.94 -23.57
N ASP A 42 -7.13 8.91 -24.16
CA ASP A 42 -6.63 8.81 -25.53
C ASP A 42 -5.55 7.73 -25.71
N LYS A 43 -4.92 7.30 -24.61
CA LYS A 43 -3.90 6.25 -24.60
C LYS A 43 -4.43 4.86 -24.23
N LEU A 44 -5.71 4.75 -23.89
CA LEU A 44 -6.32 3.49 -23.48
C LEU A 44 -6.94 2.76 -24.68
N ILE A 45 -6.85 1.43 -24.66
CA ILE A 45 -7.55 0.57 -25.63
C ILE A 45 -9.06 0.62 -25.37
N HIS A 46 -9.46 0.65 -24.08
CA HIS A 46 -10.85 0.79 -23.64
C HIS A 46 -11.10 2.22 -23.14
N LYS A 47 -12.15 2.88 -23.64
CA LYS A 47 -12.42 4.30 -23.36
C LYS A 47 -13.11 4.55 -22.01
N GLU A 48 -13.66 3.52 -21.39
CA GLU A 48 -14.44 3.59 -20.15
C GLU A 48 -13.73 2.76 -19.07
N VAL A 49 -12.68 3.34 -18.49
CA VAL A 49 -11.91 2.69 -17.43
C VAL A 49 -12.06 3.51 -16.15
N LEU A 50 -12.50 2.85 -15.08
CA LEU A 50 -12.58 3.43 -13.74
C LEU A 50 -11.25 3.23 -13.00
N VAL A 51 -10.74 4.30 -12.39
CA VAL A 51 -9.49 4.31 -11.61
C VAL A 51 -9.60 5.20 -10.37
N GLY A 52 -8.77 4.94 -9.36
CA GLY A 52 -8.44 5.90 -8.31
C GLY A 52 -7.28 6.80 -8.73
N GLU A 53 -7.58 7.88 -9.45
CA GLU A 53 -6.60 8.87 -9.91
C GLU A 53 -6.50 10.06 -8.95
N ILE A 54 -5.28 10.46 -8.58
CA ILE A 54 -5.03 11.66 -7.77
C ILE A 54 -5.30 12.90 -8.61
N ASN A 55 -6.17 13.78 -8.13
CA ASN A 55 -6.62 14.96 -8.86
C ASN A 55 -5.62 16.14 -8.82
N LYS A 56 -4.37 15.87 -9.21
CA LYS A 56 -3.31 16.86 -9.41
C LYS A 56 -2.48 16.51 -10.64
N SER A 57 -2.22 17.50 -11.48
CA SER A 57 -1.27 17.40 -12.59
C SER A 57 0.17 17.31 -12.08
N ASN A 58 1.08 16.79 -12.89
CA ASN A 58 2.51 16.77 -12.52
C ASN A 58 3.05 18.19 -12.33
N GLN A 59 2.59 19.18 -13.10
CA GLN A 59 3.02 20.57 -12.98
C GLN A 59 2.70 21.14 -11.59
N GLU A 60 1.48 20.91 -11.10
CA GLU A 60 1.09 21.33 -9.74
C GLU A 60 1.95 20.64 -8.66
N LEU A 61 2.31 19.36 -8.86
CA LEU A 61 3.18 18.64 -7.94
C LEU A 61 4.62 19.20 -7.94
N TYR A 62 5.15 19.57 -9.10
CA TYR A 62 6.46 20.24 -9.23
C TYR A 62 6.47 21.58 -8.49
N GLU A 63 5.44 22.39 -8.69
CA GLU A 63 5.29 23.70 -8.05
C GLU A 63 5.19 23.58 -6.52
N GLU A 64 4.37 22.64 -6.03
CA GLU A 64 4.21 22.38 -4.60
C GLU A 64 5.51 21.92 -3.94
N LEU A 65 6.28 21.09 -4.64
CA LEU A 65 7.55 20.57 -4.14
C LEU A 65 8.73 21.53 -4.34
N ASN A 66 8.51 22.65 -5.05
CA ASN A 66 9.54 23.59 -5.50
C ASN A 66 10.70 22.87 -6.22
N LEU A 67 10.34 21.97 -7.13
CA LEU A 67 11.28 21.20 -7.95
C LEU A 67 11.31 21.72 -9.38
N ASN A 68 12.45 21.55 -10.05
CA ASN A 68 12.59 21.92 -11.45
C ASN A 68 12.01 20.83 -12.36
N PRO A 69 11.02 21.13 -13.24
CA PRO A 69 10.49 20.19 -14.24
C PRO A 69 11.54 19.59 -15.18
N ASP A 70 12.73 20.20 -15.26
CA ASP A 70 13.84 19.67 -16.06
C ASP A 70 14.62 18.53 -15.40
N GLU A 71 14.44 18.26 -14.10
CA GLU A 71 15.16 17.22 -13.35
C GLU A 71 14.55 15.80 -13.48
N ALA A 72 13.60 15.61 -14.39
CA ALA A 72 13.04 14.32 -14.78
C ALA A 72 12.45 13.48 -13.63
N PHE A 73 11.83 14.11 -12.62
CA PHE A 73 11.06 13.38 -11.61
C PHE A 73 9.78 12.78 -12.20
N THR A 74 9.59 11.48 -11.99
CA THR A 74 8.38 10.76 -12.41
C THR A 74 7.20 11.09 -11.50
N ARG A 75 5.97 10.81 -11.94
CA ARG A 75 4.79 11.02 -11.08
C ARG A 75 4.89 10.23 -9.78
N SER A 76 5.36 8.98 -9.85
CA SER A 76 5.61 8.16 -8.66
C SER A 76 6.61 8.84 -7.70
N THR A 77 7.68 9.46 -8.23
CA THR A 77 8.67 10.16 -7.38
C THR A 77 8.07 11.40 -6.71
N LEU A 78 7.29 12.20 -7.44
CA LEU A 78 6.63 13.40 -6.90
C LEU A 78 5.64 13.06 -5.79
N LEU A 79 4.74 12.10 -6.05
CA LEU A 79 3.79 11.61 -5.05
C LEU A 79 4.51 11.01 -3.83
N GLY A 80 5.54 10.21 -4.10
CA GLY A 80 6.40 9.60 -3.09
C GLY A 80 7.04 10.63 -2.17
N LEU A 81 7.56 11.71 -2.73
CA LEU A 81 8.22 12.77 -1.96
C LEU A 81 7.25 13.52 -1.04
N ILE A 82 6.02 13.80 -1.49
CA ILE A 82 5.00 14.44 -0.66
C ILE A 82 4.68 13.56 0.56
N ALA A 83 4.33 12.29 0.32
CA ALA A 83 4.00 11.36 1.41
C ALA A 83 5.20 11.13 2.36
N ALA A 84 6.42 11.03 1.82
CA ALA A 84 7.62 10.85 2.65
C ALA A 84 7.89 12.09 3.52
N LYS A 85 7.82 13.31 2.96
CA LYS A 85 7.94 14.57 3.72
C LYS A 85 6.88 14.65 4.82
N GLU A 86 5.63 14.32 4.49
CA GLU A 86 4.54 14.31 5.48
C GLU A 86 4.82 13.31 6.62
N SER A 87 5.32 12.11 6.31
CA SER A 87 5.65 11.10 7.34
C SER A 87 6.74 11.55 8.31
N ILE A 88 7.78 12.22 7.80
CA ILE A 88 8.89 12.77 8.60
C ILE A 88 8.40 13.92 9.47
N ASN A 89 7.59 14.80 8.89
CA ASN A 89 7.02 15.95 9.59
C ASN A 89 6.07 15.50 10.71
N SER A 90 5.20 14.52 10.46
CA SER A 90 4.25 14.01 11.45
C SER A 90 4.94 13.27 12.61
N ALA A 91 6.12 12.67 12.38
CA ALA A 91 6.97 12.11 13.42
C ALA A 91 7.84 13.13 14.18
N GLY A 92 7.87 14.40 13.74
CA GLY A 92 8.73 15.43 14.34
C GLY A 92 10.23 15.13 14.21
N ILE A 93 10.64 14.53 13.10
CA ILE A 93 12.02 14.09 12.88
C ILE A 93 12.90 15.22 12.33
N ASN A 94 14.08 15.37 12.93
CA ASN A 94 15.20 16.09 12.33
C ASN A 94 16.18 15.06 11.76
N LEU A 95 16.33 14.98 10.44
CA LEU A 95 17.22 14.00 9.81
C LEU A 95 18.72 14.24 10.08
N ASN A 96 19.09 15.37 10.68
CA ASN A 96 20.46 15.68 11.10
C ASN A 96 20.75 15.35 12.58
N ASP A 97 19.89 14.56 13.24
CA ASP A 97 20.01 14.17 14.65
C ASP A 97 21.08 13.09 14.92
N GLY A 98 21.72 12.57 13.88
CA GLY A 98 22.82 11.60 13.97
C GLY A 98 22.37 10.13 14.10
N PHE A 99 21.07 9.85 14.04
CA PHE A 99 20.54 8.49 14.03
C PHE A 99 20.62 7.86 12.64
N ARG A 100 20.99 6.57 12.58
CA ARG A 100 21.09 5.81 11.33
C ARG A 100 19.69 5.62 10.75
N THR A 101 19.42 6.33 9.67
CA THR A 101 18.08 6.44 9.08
C THR A 101 18.04 5.77 7.72
N GLY A 102 17.15 4.76 7.59
CA GLY A 102 16.90 4.12 6.30
C GLY A 102 15.70 4.71 5.55
N PHE A 103 15.78 4.69 4.22
CA PHE A 103 14.65 4.91 3.32
C PHE A 103 14.41 3.63 2.50
N ILE A 104 13.30 2.93 2.78
CA ILE A 104 12.96 1.68 2.11
C ILE A 104 11.64 1.92 1.37
N SER A 105 11.73 2.14 0.06
CA SER A 105 10.56 2.39 -0.77
C SER A 105 10.23 1.19 -1.67
N ALA A 106 9.04 1.20 -2.21
CA ALA A 106 8.52 0.17 -3.07
C ALA A 106 7.88 0.79 -4.31
N THR A 107 8.13 0.19 -5.46
CA THR A 107 7.46 0.50 -6.73
C THR A 107 7.40 -0.75 -7.59
N THR A 108 6.36 -0.85 -8.41
CA THR A 108 6.26 -1.89 -9.45
C THR A 108 6.17 -1.29 -10.85
N VAL A 109 5.90 0.01 -10.97
CA VAL A 109 5.77 0.69 -12.27
C VAL A 109 7.01 1.52 -12.63
N GLY A 110 7.86 1.90 -11.66
CA GLY A 110 9.02 2.75 -11.90
C GLY A 110 8.64 4.02 -12.68
N GLY A 111 9.45 4.40 -13.67
CA GLY A 111 9.17 5.51 -14.58
C GLY A 111 8.31 5.18 -15.80
N MET A 112 7.37 4.23 -15.69
CA MET A 112 6.53 3.85 -16.84
C MET A 112 5.65 5.01 -17.33
N ASP A 113 5.17 5.88 -16.44
CA ASP A 113 4.39 7.09 -16.76
C ASP A 113 5.17 8.07 -17.65
N ALA A 114 6.49 8.15 -17.46
CA ALA A 114 7.39 8.91 -18.30
C ALA A 114 7.74 8.15 -19.58
N THR A 115 8.04 6.84 -19.47
CA THR A 115 8.45 5.99 -20.59
C THR A 115 7.43 5.98 -21.72
N GLU A 116 6.15 5.86 -21.41
CA GLU A 116 5.09 5.85 -22.43
C GLU A 116 4.98 7.17 -23.23
N LYS A 117 5.54 8.28 -22.74
CA LYS A 117 5.50 9.58 -23.44
C LYS A 117 6.54 9.67 -24.55
N PHE A 118 7.71 9.05 -24.36
CA PHE A 118 8.82 9.18 -25.31
C PHE A 118 9.07 7.93 -26.13
N TYR A 119 8.64 6.75 -25.69
CA TYR A 119 8.94 5.48 -26.35
C TYR A 119 8.58 5.44 -27.84
N PHE A 120 7.49 6.09 -28.26
CA PHE A 120 7.11 6.09 -29.69
C PHE A 120 7.94 7.05 -30.54
N ASN A 121 8.52 8.10 -29.95
CA ASN A 121 9.18 9.19 -30.68
C ASN A 121 10.68 9.33 -30.31
N PHE A 122 11.26 8.34 -29.63
CA PHE A 122 12.62 8.45 -29.06
C PHE A 122 13.74 8.55 -30.11
N LEU A 123 13.49 8.09 -31.34
CA LEU A 123 14.41 8.26 -32.47
C LEU A 123 14.27 9.61 -33.17
N GLU A 124 13.23 10.36 -32.85
CA GLU A 124 12.86 11.61 -33.54
C GLU A 124 13.23 12.85 -32.73
N SER A 125 13.39 12.73 -31.41
CA SER A 125 13.72 13.85 -30.51
C SER A 125 14.45 13.41 -29.24
N ASP A 126 15.45 14.20 -28.85
CA ASP A 126 16.23 13.99 -27.62
C ASP A 126 15.56 14.60 -26.36
N GLU A 127 14.46 15.36 -26.52
CA GLU A 127 13.82 16.17 -25.45
C GLU A 127 13.49 15.37 -24.18
N ASN A 128 13.14 14.09 -24.35
CA ASN A 128 12.71 13.21 -23.26
C ASN A 128 13.74 12.16 -22.84
N LEU A 129 14.97 12.18 -23.40
CA LEU A 129 16.02 11.21 -23.02
C LEU A 129 16.41 11.32 -21.54
N LYS A 130 16.18 12.49 -20.92
CA LYS A 130 16.34 12.70 -19.47
C LYS A 130 15.54 11.72 -18.60
N PHE A 131 14.47 11.12 -19.14
CA PHE A 131 13.67 10.12 -18.44
C PHE A 131 14.16 8.67 -18.60
N ILE A 132 15.17 8.38 -19.42
CA ILE A 132 15.70 7.01 -19.55
C ILE A 132 16.18 6.43 -18.21
N PRO A 133 16.96 7.17 -17.38
CA PRO A 133 17.38 6.66 -16.08
C PRO A 133 16.21 6.32 -15.14
N THR A 134 15.04 6.93 -15.35
CA THR A 134 13.87 6.73 -14.48
C THR A 134 13.21 5.36 -14.65
N GLN A 135 13.64 4.57 -15.63
CA GLN A 135 13.21 3.17 -15.80
C GLN A 135 13.78 2.25 -14.73
N ASN A 136 14.91 2.60 -14.11
CA ASN A 136 15.45 1.83 -13.01
C ASN A 136 14.48 1.88 -11.83
N CYS A 137 14.08 0.73 -11.29
CA CYS A 137 13.15 0.68 -10.17
C CYS A 137 13.68 1.41 -8.91
N GLY A 138 15.00 1.53 -8.73
CA GLY A 138 15.64 2.23 -7.61
C GLY A 138 15.55 3.76 -7.65
N ILE A 139 15.33 4.35 -8.83
CA ILE A 139 15.56 5.79 -9.05
C ILE A 139 14.66 6.69 -8.19
N HIS A 140 13.39 6.31 -8.00
CA HIS A 140 12.45 7.08 -7.17
C HIS A 140 12.93 7.10 -5.71
N ALA A 141 13.49 5.99 -5.22
CA ALA A 141 13.97 5.91 -3.84
C ALA A 141 15.23 6.73 -3.64
N GLU A 142 16.14 6.70 -4.61
CA GLU A 142 17.36 7.51 -4.64
C GLU A 142 17.03 9.00 -4.67
N GLN A 143 16.17 9.43 -5.60
CA GLN A 143 15.76 10.83 -5.75
C GLN A 143 15.04 11.36 -4.49
N ILE A 144 14.11 10.59 -3.92
CA ILE A 144 13.42 10.99 -2.69
C ILE A 144 14.41 11.08 -1.53
N ALA A 145 15.27 10.08 -1.34
CA ALA A 145 16.25 10.07 -0.26
C ALA A 145 17.26 11.21 -0.39
N GLU A 146 17.71 11.53 -1.61
CA GLU A 146 18.60 12.65 -1.88
C GLU A 146 17.97 13.98 -1.45
N ILE A 147 16.73 14.25 -1.85
CA ILE A 147 16.01 15.48 -1.49
C ILE A 147 15.76 15.56 0.03
N LEU A 148 15.48 14.43 0.67
CA LEU A 148 15.30 14.37 2.13
C LEU A 148 16.63 14.43 2.90
N GLY A 149 17.76 14.15 2.25
CA GLY A 149 19.08 14.09 2.88
C GLY A 149 19.37 12.78 3.64
N ILE A 150 18.66 11.70 3.33
CA ILE A 150 18.86 10.37 3.94
C ILE A 150 19.99 9.64 3.21
N LYS A 151 20.97 9.12 3.95
CA LYS A 151 22.20 8.54 3.35
C LYS A 151 22.61 7.17 3.88
N ASP A 152 22.11 6.74 5.04
CA ASP A 152 22.63 5.53 5.70
C ASP A 152 22.23 4.24 5.00
N TYR A 153 20.97 4.13 4.56
CA TYR A 153 20.47 2.94 3.86
C TYR A 153 19.32 3.31 2.92
N ILE A 154 19.49 3.04 1.63
CA ILE A 154 18.47 3.30 0.60
C ILE A 154 18.29 2.00 -0.17
N THR A 155 17.05 1.52 -0.30
CA THR A 155 16.74 0.38 -1.15
C THR A 155 15.32 0.45 -1.68
N THR A 156 15.10 -0.26 -2.78
CA THR A 156 13.77 -0.48 -3.35
C THR A 156 13.37 -1.94 -3.23
N ILE A 157 12.09 -2.21 -2.93
CA ILE A 157 11.48 -3.53 -2.99
C ILE A 157 10.43 -3.59 -4.09
N SER A 158 10.47 -4.66 -4.89
CA SER A 158 9.43 -4.98 -5.86
C SER A 158 9.03 -6.45 -5.74
N THR A 159 7.85 -6.68 -5.16
CA THR A 159 7.19 -7.97 -4.99
C THR A 159 5.71 -7.87 -5.38
N ALA A 160 5.42 -7.15 -6.48
CA ALA A 160 4.05 -6.84 -6.93
C ALA A 160 3.23 -6.11 -5.84
N CYS A 161 1.98 -6.51 -5.62
CA CYS A 161 1.03 -5.85 -4.72
C CYS A 161 1.43 -5.86 -3.24
N SER A 162 2.40 -6.71 -2.85
CA SER A 162 2.90 -6.80 -1.47
C SER A 162 4.20 -6.01 -1.22
N SER A 163 4.66 -5.23 -2.20
CA SER A 163 5.96 -4.55 -2.14
C SER A 163 6.13 -3.64 -0.93
N ALA A 164 5.18 -2.72 -0.68
CA ALA A 164 5.28 -1.82 0.48
C ALA A 164 5.15 -2.56 1.83
N ALA A 165 4.37 -3.63 1.90
CA ALA A 165 4.31 -4.46 3.11
C ALA A 165 5.67 -5.13 3.40
N ASN A 166 6.35 -5.61 2.36
CA ASN A 166 7.72 -6.12 2.47
C ASN A 166 8.73 -5.02 2.82
N ALA A 167 8.55 -3.79 2.33
CA ALA A 167 9.38 -2.64 2.71
C ALA A 167 9.29 -2.33 4.21
N ILE A 168 8.06 -2.29 4.74
CA ILE A 168 7.78 -2.13 6.17
C ILE A 168 8.41 -3.27 6.98
N MET A 169 8.22 -4.52 6.54
CA MET A 169 8.82 -5.68 7.20
C MET A 169 10.36 -5.62 7.21
N LEU A 170 10.99 -5.23 6.10
CA LEU A 170 12.45 -5.08 6.04
C LEU A 170 12.91 -3.99 7.01
N GLY A 171 12.24 -2.84 7.04
CA GLY A 171 12.56 -1.76 7.97
C GLY A 171 12.53 -2.21 9.43
N ALA A 172 11.49 -2.94 9.82
CA ALA A 172 11.37 -3.52 11.15
C ALA A 172 12.52 -4.50 11.47
N ARG A 173 12.92 -5.34 10.50
CA ARG A 173 14.04 -6.28 10.67
C ARG A 173 15.38 -5.56 10.81
N MET A 174 15.61 -4.49 10.05
CA MET A 174 16.85 -3.70 10.13
C MET A 174 17.00 -3.03 11.51
N ILE A 175 15.90 -2.51 12.07
CA ILE A 175 15.88 -1.96 13.43
C ILE A 175 16.12 -3.05 14.47
N LYS A 176 15.42 -4.18 14.38
CA LYS A 176 15.61 -5.31 15.32
C LYS A 176 17.01 -5.91 15.28
N ALA A 177 17.69 -5.84 14.13
CA ALA A 177 19.07 -6.27 13.97
C ALA A 177 20.09 -5.23 14.49
N GLY A 178 19.64 -4.06 14.96
CA GLY A 178 20.50 -2.97 15.41
C GLY A 178 21.27 -2.31 14.29
N LEU A 179 20.86 -2.48 13.02
CA LEU A 179 21.52 -1.91 11.84
C LEU A 179 21.08 -0.46 11.59
N LEU A 180 19.83 -0.14 11.89
CA LEU A 180 19.23 1.18 11.76
C LEU A 180 18.49 1.55 13.04
N ASP A 181 18.43 2.83 13.35
CA ASP A 181 17.68 3.34 14.52
C ASP A 181 16.25 3.74 14.12
N ARG A 182 16.09 4.13 12.85
CA ARG A 182 14.85 4.61 12.24
C ARG A 182 14.76 4.19 10.79
N VAL A 183 13.55 3.89 10.31
CA VAL A 183 13.29 3.61 8.89
C VAL A 183 12.01 4.30 8.45
N ILE A 184 12.09 5.08 7.37
CA ILE A 184 10.91 5.52 6.61
C ILE A 184 10.64 4.42 5.58
N ALA A 185 9.53 3.71 5.74
CA ALA A 185 9.18 2.54 4.95
C ALA A 185 7.80 2.70 4.30
N GLY A 186 7.71 2.34 3.01
CA GLY A 186 6.46 2.49 2.29
C GLY A 186 6.59 2.19 0.80
N GLY A 187 5.81 2.89 -0.01
CA GLY A 187 5.87 2.75 -1.46
C GLY A 187 5.03 3.76 -2.21
N THR A 188 5.25 3.80 -3.51
CA THR A 188 4.54 4.67 -4.45
C THR A 188 4.42 3.98 -5.80
N ASP A 189 3.25 4.11 -6.43
CA ASP A 189 3.04 3.79 -7.83
C ASP A 189 2.02 4.77 -8.41
N SER A 190 2.35 5.31 -9.59
CA SER A 190 1.47 6.14 -10.41
C SER A 190 0.69 5.32 -11.44
N LEU A 191 -0.41 5.88 -11.94
CA LEU A 191 -1.11 5.30 -13.08
C LEU A 191 -0.33 5.56 -14.39
N SER A 192 -0.44 4.61 -15.32
CA SER A 192 0.03 4.75 -16.70
C SER A 192 -0.90 3.97 -17.63
N ALA A 193 -0.98 4.39 -18.90
CA ALA A 193 -1.78 3.67 -19.89
C ALA A 193 -1.22 2.27 -20.14
N PHE A 194 0.11 2.10 -20.10
CA PHE A 194 0.76 0.79 -20.19
C PHE A 194 0.27 -0.16 -19.11
N THR A 195 0.29 0.28 -17.84
CA THR A 195 -0.14 -0.56 -16.71
C THR A 195 -1.63 -0.87 -16.81
N ILE A 196 -2.48 0.13 -17.11
CA ILE A 196 -3.93 -0.07 -17.23
C ILE A 196 -4.25 -1.10 -18.34
N ASN A 197 -3.71 -0.90 -19.55
CA ASN A 197 -3.95 -1.81 -20.67
C ASN A 197 -3.42 -3.23 -20.37
N GLY A 198 -2.28 -3.34 -19.67
CA GLY A 198 -1.73 -4.62 -19.22
C GLY A 198 -2.69 -5.38 -18.29
N PHE A 199 -3.24 -4.73 -17.28
CA PHE A 199 -4.24 -5.35 -16.39
C PHE A 199 -5.55 -5.67 -17.12
N SER A 200 -5.99 -4.84 -18.08
CA SER A 200 -7.15 -5.15 -18.92
C SER A 200 -6.93 -6.43 -19.74
N SER A 201 -5.72 -6.65 -20.27
CA SER A 201 -5.38 -7.85 -21.04
C SER A 201 -5.42 -9.15 -20.23
N LEU A 202 -5.30 -9.06 -18.90
CA LEU A 202 -5.42 -10.18 -17.98
C LEU A 202 -6.89 -10.54 -17.66
N MET A 203 -7.87 -9.77 -18.15
CA MET A 203 -9.31 -9.97 -17.89
C MET A 203 -9.67 -9.95 -16.40
N ILE A 204 -8.97 -9.13 -15.61
CA ILE A 204 -9.19 -8.93 -14.17
C ILE A 204 -9.56 -7.50 -13.82
N TYR A 205 -9.80 -6.67 -14.84
CA TYR A 205 -10.15 -5.26 -14.67
C TYR A 205 -11.67 -5.10 -14.70
N SER A 206 -12.23 -4.44 -13.69
CA SER A 206 -13.67 -4.15 -13.61
C SER A 206 -14.03 -2.86 -14.35
N ASP A 207 -15.10 -2.93 -15.14
CA ASP A 207 -15.77 -1.78 -15.76
C ASP A 207 -16.71 -1.06 -14.77
N GLU A 208 -17.04 -1.70 -13.66
CA GLU A 208 -17.82 -1.16 -12.55
C GLU A 208 -16.94 -0.87 -11.33
N HIS A 209 -17.53 -0.26 -10.30
CA HIS A 209 -16.85 -0.07 -9.02
C HIS A 209 -16.44 -1.41 -8.41
N CYS A 210 -15.22 -1.44 -7.87
CA CYS A 210 -14.65 -2.57 -7.14
C CYS A 210 -15.60 -3.03 -6.02
N THR A 211 -15.92 -4.33 -6.02
CA THR A 211 -16.86 -4.98 -5.09
C THR A 211 -16.19 -6.15 -4.34
N PRO A 212 -15.23 -5.88 -3.44
CA PRO A 212 -14.48 -6.94 -2.75
C PRO A 212 -15.39 -7.90 -2.00
N PHE A 213 -15.10 -9.19 -2.12
CA PHE A 213 -15.83 -10.32 -1.54
C PHE A 213 -17.28 -10.47 -1.99
N ASP A 214 -17.74 -9.74 -3.02
CA ASP A 214 -19.06 -9.93 -3.59
C ASP A 214 -19.08 -11.15 -4.54
N GLU A 215 -20.18 -11.92 -4.53
CA GLU A 215 -20.41 -13.03 -5.47
C GLU A 215 -20.26 -12.59 -6.93
N ASN A 216 -20.76 -11.40 -7.28
CA ASN A 216 -20.79 -10.88 -8.65
C ASN A 216 -19.59 -9.99 -8.99
N ARG A 217 -18.52 -10.02 -8.19
CA ARG A 217 -17.31 -9.23 -8.44
C ARG A 217 -16.68 -9.56 -9.79
N LYS A 218 -16.31 -8.52 -10.54
CA LYS A 218 -15.76 -8.64 -11.90
C LYS A 218 -14.24 -8.51 -11.97
N GLY A 219 -13.62 -7.93 -10.94
CA GLY A 219 -12.21 -7.58 -10.94
C GLY A 219 -11.92 -6.30 -10.19
N LEU A 220 -10.70 -5.81 -10.36
CA LEU A 220 -10.20 -4.61 -9.69
C LEU A 220 -10.39 -3.35 -10.52
N ASN A 221 -10.44 -2.19 -9.86
CA ASN A 221 -10.06 -0.91 -10.47
C ASN A 221 -8.64 -0.57 -10.00
N LEU A 222 -7.77 -0.04 -10.87
CA LEU A 222 -6.45 0.41 -10.44
C LEU A 222 -6.52 1.78 -9.77
N GLY A 223 -5.55 2.07 -8.90
CA GLY A 223 -5.36 3.39 -8.33
C GLY A 223 -3.88 3.77 -8.30
N GLU A 224 -3.62 5.05 -8.09
CA GLU A 224 -2.29 5.54 -7.72
C GLU A 224 -2.28 6.06 -6.28
N ALA A 225 -1.13 5.89 -5.63
CA ALA A 225 -0.89 6.42 -4.31
C ALA A 225 0.60 6.48 -3.99
N ALA A 226 0.91 7.22 -2.92
CA ALA A 226 2.13 7.10 -2.17
C ALA A 226 1.78 7.05 -0.69
N ALA A 227 2.41 6.17 0.08
CA ALA A 227 2.27 6.15 1.52
C ALA A 227 3.56 5.67 2.18
N TYR A 228 3.90 6.29 3.31
CA TYR A 228 5.05 5.93 4.13
C TYR A 228 4.71 5.99 5.61
N ILE A 229 5.30 5.10 6.38
CA ILE A 229 5.30 5.13 7.84
C ILE A 229 6.73 5.25 8.36
N VAL A 230 6.87 5.88 9.53
CA VAL A 230 8.16 5.98 10.23
C VAL A 230 8.19 4.91 11.31
N LEU A 231 9.09 3.94 11.14
CA LEU A 231 9.44 2.92 12.11
C LEU A 231 10.62 3.40 12.95
N GLU A 232 10.51 3.34 14.27
CA GLU A 232 11.60 3.69 15.19
C GLU A 232 11.81 2.61 16.24
N SER A 233 13.06 2.47 16.69
CA SER A 233 13.36 1.64 17.86
C SER A 233 12.61 2.17 19.09
N GLU A 234 12.32 1.29 20.06
CA GLU A 234 11.65 1.70 21.29
C GLU A 234 12.44 2.78 22.04
N GLU A 235 13.76 2.67 22.06
CA GLU A 235 14.65 3.66 22.68
C GLU A 235 14.46 5.05 22.06
N LEU A 236 14.34 5.13 20.73
CA LEU A 236 14.15 6.38 20.01
C LEU A 236 12.73 6.92 20.14
N ALA A 237 11.74 6.03 20.23
CA ALA A 237 10.33 6.38 20.33
C ALA A 237 9.88 6.76 21.76
N LYS A 238 10.68 6.46 22.80
CA LYS A 238 10.31 6.60 24.22
C LYS A 238 9.72 7.97 24.61
N ASN A 239 10.21 9.05 24.00
CA ASN A 239 9.77 10.42 24.30
C ASN A 239 8.98 11.05 23.14
N LYS A 240 8.50 10.23 22.21
CA LYS A 240 7.72 10.66 21.05
C LYS A 240 6.28 10.21 21.18
N LYS A 241 5.40 10.88 20.43
CA LYS A 241 4.03 10.41 20.26
C LYS A 241 4.04 9.19 19.34
N THR A 242 3.70 8.04 19.89
CA THR A 242 3.52 6.82 19.10
C THR A 242 2.09 6.74 18.57
N ILE A 243 1.96 6.48 17.26
CA ILE A 243 0.69 6.30 16.56
C ILE A 243 0.15 4.88 16.80
N GLY A 244 1.06 3.90 16.80
CA GLY A 244 0.78 2.49 16.99
C GLY A 244 2.07 1.68 16.88
N PHE A 245 1.95 0.37 16.83
CA PHE A 245 3.09 -0.54 16.80
C PHE A 245 2.95 -1.55 15.69
N LEU A 246 4.04 -1.86 14.99
CA LEU A 246 4.13 -3.07 14.17
C LEU A 246 4.51 -4.24 15.08
N SER A 247 3.51 -5.00 15.52
CA SER A 247 3.67 -6.10 16.46
C SER A 247 3.98 -7.42 15.76
N GLY A 248 3.43 -7.64 14.56
CA GLY A 248 3.62 -8.86 13.77
C GLY A 248 3.88 -8.57 12.31
N TYR A 249 4.65 -9.44 11.65
CA TYR A 249 4.83 -9.42 10.21
C TYR A 249 5.12 -10.82 9.70
N GLY A 250 4.67 -11.16 8.50
CA GLY A 250 4.89 -12.46 7.89
C GLY A 250 4.95 -12.32 6.38
N ASN A 251 5.83 -13.11 5.76
CA ASN A 251 5.91 -13.23 4.31
C ASN A 251 5.98 -14.71 3.94
N ALA A 252 5.28 -15.10 2.88
CA ALA A 252 5.29 -16.43 2.31
C ALA A 252 5.14 -16.34 0.79
N ASN A 253 5.65 -17.36 0.10
CA ASN A 253 5.39 -17.53 -1.31
C ASN A 253 4.38 -18.69 -1.49
N ASP A 254 3.33 -18.44 -2.24
CA ASP A 254 2.27 -19.41 -2.53
C ASP A 254 2.75 -20.55 -3.46
N ALA A 255 3.81 -20.30 -4.24
CA ALA A 255 4.49 -21.25 -5.12
C ALA A 255 3.55 -22.01 -6.09
N PHE A 256 2.48 -21.35 -6.54
CA PHE A 256 1.40 -21.96 -7.30
C PHE A 256 1.34 -21.51 -8.76
N HIS A 257 1.10 -20.22 -9.02
CA HIS A 257 0.97 -19.67 -10.37
C HIS A 257 1.51 -18.23 -10.44
N GLN A 258 1.86 -17.76 -11.65
CA GLN A 258 2.42 -16.41 -11.85
C GLN A 258 1.41 -15.30 -11.54
N THR A 259 0.12 -15.54 -11.77
CA THR A 259 -0.95 -14.53 -11.61
C THR A 259 -2.13 -15.00 -10.76
N ALA A 260 -2.18 -16.28 -10.40
CA ALA A 260 -3.28 -16.86 -9.63
C ALA A 260 -2.76 -17.34 -8.27
N SER A 261 -3.63 -17.26 -7.28
CA SER A 261 -3.43 -17.84 -5.96
C SER A 261 -3.93 -19.29 -5.91
N SER A 262 -3.32 -20.07 -5.01
CA SER A 262 -3.70 -21.44 -4.71
C SER A 262 -5.14 -21.53 -4.23
N GLU A 263 -5.78 -22.66 -4.51
CA GLU A 263 -7.20 -22.87 -4.27
C GLU A 263 -7.60 -22.65 -2.80
N ASP A 264 -6.70 -22.97 -1.86
CA ASP A 264 -6.93 -22.84 -0.41
C ASP A 264 -6.24 -21.61 0.21
N GLY A 265 -5.64 -20.74 -0.61
CA GLY A 265 -4.95 -19.54 -0.15
C GLY A 265 -3.73 -19.82 0.75
N GLU A 266 -2.90 -20.80 0.39
CA GLU A 266 -1.79 -21.28 1.22
C GLU A 266 -0.75 -20.20 1.51
N GLY A 267 -0.38 -19.37 0.53
CA GLY A 267 0.51 -18.24 0.74
C GLY A 267 -0.04 -17.24 1.77
N ALA A 268 -1.34 -16.91 1.70
CA ALA A 268 -2.00 -16.03 2.66
C ALA A 268 -2.03 -16.68 4.06
N TYR A 269 -2.42 -17.96 4.13
CA TYR A 269 -2.44 -18.74 5.37
C TYR A 269 -1.07 -18.70 6.09
N LEU A 270 0.00 -19.01 5.36
CA LEU A 270 1.37 -19.04 5.89
C LEU A 270 1.87 -17.64 6.30
N ALA A 271 1.52 -16.60 5.55
CA ALA A 271 1.90 -15.23 5.87
C ALA A 271 1.26 -14.78 7.20
N ILE A 272 -0.04 -15.02 7.38
CA ILE A 272 -0.77 -14.66 8.61
C ILE A 272 -0.24 -15.48 9.80
N GLN A 273 -0.05 -16.79 9.65
CA GLN A 273 0.53 -17.65 10.68
C GLN A 273 1.90 -17.14 11.17
N LYS A 274 2.75 -16.69 10.24
CA LYS A 274 4.05 -16.09 10.60
C LYS A 274 3.89 -14.76 11.33
N ALA A 275 2.95 -13.91 10.90
CA ALA A 275 2.68 -12.64 11.54
C ALA A 275 2.19 -12.82 12.99
N LEU A 276 1.21 -13.72 13.21
CA LEU A 276 0.70 -14.10 14.54
C LEU A 276 1.82 -14.68 15.42
N LYS A 277 2.67 -15.56 14.86
CA LYS A 277 3.81 -16.11 15.60
C LYS A 277 4.85 -15.05 15.99
N ILE A 278 5.03 -14.01 15.17
CA ILE A 278 5.95 -12.92 15.46
C ILE A 278 5.36 -11.99 16.53
N SER A 279 4.07 -11.67 16.46
CA SER A 279 3.39 -10.86 17.48
C SER A 279 3.17 -11.58 18.80
N GLY A 280 3.09 -12.91 18.78
CA GLY A 280 2.72 -13.70 19.95
C GLY A 280 1.22 -13.68 20.27
N LEU A 281 0.40 -13.13 19.37
CA LEU A 281 -1.06 -13.07 19.51
C LEU A 281 -1.71 -14.37 19.03
N ASN A 282 -2.81 -14.74 19.69
CA ASN A 282 -3.74 -15.73 19.21
C ASN A 282 -4.66 -15.15 18.13
N PRO A 283 -5.21 -15.97 17.21
CA PRO A 283 -6.17 -15.50 16.21
C PRO A 283 -7.35 -14.71 16.81
N SER A 284 -7.85 -15.12 17.98
CA SER A 284 -8.96 -14.46 18.69
C SER A 284 -8.63 -13.05 19.22
N GLU A 285 -7.36 -12.63 19.19
CA GLU A 285 -6.93 -11.32 19.64
C GLU A 285 -6.86 -10.29 18.49
N ILE A 286 -7.16 -10.70 17.25
CA ILE A 286 -7.30 -9.78 16.12
C ILE A 286 -8.71 -9.22 16.11
N ASP A 287 -8.85 -7.90 16.15
CA ASP A 287 -10.17 -7.23 16.25
C ASP A 287 -10.75 -6.83 14.90
N TYR A 288 -9.87 -6.57 13.93
CA TYR A 288 -10.19 -6.11 12.59
C TYR A 288 -9.17 -6.64 11.56
N ILE A 289 -9.66 -7.07 10.40
CA ILE A 289 -8.82 -7.43 9.25
C ILE A 289 -9.06 -6.43 8.11
N ASN A 290 -8.03 -5.68 7.74
CA ASN A 290 -7.96 -5.01 6.45
C ASN A 290 -7.45 -6.00 5.40
N ALA A 291 -8.39 -6.62 4.70
CA ALA A 291 -8.12 -7.69 3.75
C ALA A 291 -7.45 -7.16 2.47
N HIS A 292 -6.81 -8.06 1.72
CA HIS A 292 -6.33 -7.71 0.40
C HIS A 292 -7.47 -7.47 -0.58
N GLY A 293 -8.54 -8.27 -0.57
CA GLY A 293 -9.82 -8.05 -1.25
C GLY A 293 -9.74 -7.19 -2.50
N THR A 294 -9.19 -7.75 -3.57
CA THR A 294 -8.99 -7.04 -4.85
C THR A 294 -10.24 -7.01 -5.71
N ALA A 295 -11.31 -7.70 -5.30
CA ALA A 295 -12.48 -7.97 -6.11
C ALA A 295 -12.18 -8.87 -7.32
N THR A 296 -11.01 -9.51 -7.38
CA THR A 296 -10.74 -10.53 -8.40
C THR A 296 -11.34 -11.87 -7.95
N PRO A 297 -11.93 -12.67 -8.87
CA PRO A 297 -12.59 -13.92 -8.49
C PRO A 297 -11.69 -14.86 -7.69
N ASN A 298 -10.46 -15.08 -8.15
CA ASN A 298 -9.54 -16.02 -7.51
C ASN A 298 -8.99 -15.51 -6.16
N ASN A 299 -8.61 -14.23 -6.06
CA ASN A 299 -7.96 -13.71 -4.86
C ASN A 299 -8.92 -13.63 -3.66
N ASP A 300 -10.11 -13.07 -3.85
CA ASP A 300 -11.05 -12.90 -2.74
C ASP A 300 -11.55 -14.26 -2.23
N LEU A 301 -11.70 -15.24 -3.13
CA LEU A 301 -12.07 -16.61 -2.76
C LEU A 301 -10.97 -17.28 -1.94
N SER A 302 -9.71 -17.24 -2.41
CA SER A 302 -8.59 -17.88 -1.71
C SER A 302 -8.24 -17.16 -0.40
N GLU A 303 -8.32 -15.83 -0.37
CA GLU A 303 -8.14 -15.05 0.84
C GLU A 303 -9.22 -15.42 1.87
N GLY A 304 -10.49 -15.45 1.47
CA GLY A 304 -11.60 -15.85 2.35
C GLY A 304 -11.42 -17.24 2.95
N LYS A 305 -11.02 -18.23 2.14
CA LYS A 305 -10.69 -19.59 2.62
C LYS A 305 -9.54 -19.56 3.63
N SER A 306 -8.48 -18.81 3.35
CA SER A 306 -7.33 -18.70 4.26
C SER A 306 -7.73 -18.08 5.61
N LEU A 307 -8.60 -17.08 5.61
CA LEU A 307 -9.12 -16.44 6.82
C LEU A 307 -9.96 -17.44 7.63
N GLN A 308 -10.88 -18.18 7.00
CA GLN A 308 -11.68 -19.20 7.69
C GLN A 308 -10.81 -20.29 8.31
N ARG A 309 -9.76 -20.74 7.60
CA ARG A 309 -8.79 -21.73 8.12
C ARG A 309 -8.03 -21.26 9.36
N ILE A 310 -7.81 -19.95 9.53
CA ILE A 310 -7.02 -19.39 10.64
C ILE A 310 -7.89 -19.05 11.84
N PHE A 311 -9.01 -18.38 11.59
CA PHE A 311 -9.80 -17.77 12.65
C PHE A 311 -11.01 -18.63 13.05
N GLY A 312 -11.53 -19.46 12.14
CA GLY A 312 -12.81 -20.13 12.33
C GLY A 312 -13.95 -19.10 12.34
N GLU A 313 -14.19 -18.50 13.50
CA GLU A 313 -15.04 -17.31 13.63
C GLU A 313 -14.23 -16.07 13.22
N LEU A 314 -14.60 -15.45 12.10
CA LEU A 314 -13.88 -14.30 11.58
C LEU A 314 -14.08 -13.07 12.48
N PRO A 315 -13.02 -12.31 12.79
CA PRO A 315 -13.20 -10.96 13.29
C PRO A 315 -13.85 -10.08 12.22
N ASP A 316 -14.24 -8.86 12.61
CA ASP A 316 -14.73 -7.88 11.64
C ASP A 316 -13.68 -7.69 10.52
N PHE A 317 -14.09 -7.66 9.26
CA PHE A 317 -13.16 -7.50 8.14
C PHE A 317 -13.78 -6.69 7.00
N SER A 318 -12.92 -6.02 6.24
CA SER A 318 -13.29 -5.33 5.00
C SER A 318 -12.05 -5.13 4.13
N SER A 319 -12.25 -4.80 2.85
CA SER A 319 -11.21 -4.29 1.97
C SER A 319 -11.39 -2.80 1.73
N THR A 320 -10.31 -2.05 1.92
CA THR A 320 -10.30 -0.60 1.65
C THR A 320 -10.01 -0.26 0.18
N LYS A 321 -9.81 -1.24 -0.71
CA LYS A 321 -9.50 -0.98 -2.12
C LYS A 321 -10.67 -0.38 -2.90
N ALA A 322 -11.90 -0.53 -2.42
CA ALA A 322 -13.06 0.13 -3.03
C ALA A 322 -13.03 1.66 -2.84
N PHE A 323 -12.22 2.18 -1.90
CA PHE A 323 -12.05 3.62 -1.72
C PHE A 323 -11.05 4.19 -2.72
N THR A 324 -9.87 3.59 -2.84
CA THR A 324 -8.73 4.17 -3.57
C THR A 324 -8.40 3.46 -4.88
N GLY A 325 -9.07 2.35 -5.20
CA GLY A 325 -8.59 1.39 -6.19
C GLY A 325 -7.41 0.57 -5.65
N HIS A 326 -6.95 -0.40 -6.45
CA HIS A 326 -5.75 -1.15 -6.14
C HIS A 326 -4.49 -0.35 -6.50
N THR A 327 -3.79 0.17 -5.49
CA THR A 327 -2.63 1.06 -5.62
C THR A 327 -1.29 0.33 -5.80
N LEU A 328 -1.33 -0.88 -6.39
CA LEU A 328 -0.16 -1.66 -6.80
C LEU A 328 0.88 -1.82 -5.66
N ALA A 329 2.14 -1.39 -5.87
CA ALA A 329 3.20 -1.52 -4.88
C ALA A 329 2.92 -0.74 -3.59
N ALA A 330 2.20 0.38 -3.68
CA ALA A 330 1.87 1.26 -2.55
C ALA A 330 0.75 0.70 -1.66
N ALA A 331 0.01 -0.31 -2.13
CA ALA A 331 -1.18 -0.86 -1.46
C ALA A 331 -0.91 -1.21 0.01
N GLY A 332 0.15 -1.96 0.30
CA GLY A 332 0.48 -2.35 1.67
C GLY A 332 0.79 -1.18 2.61
N ALA A 333 1.31 -0.05 2.10
CA ALA A 333 1.53 1.14 2.92
C ALA A 333 0.26 1.98 3.10
N VAL A 334 -0.57 2.09 2.07
CA VAL A 334 -1.90 2.72 2.17
C VAL A 334 -2.75 1.97 3.20
N GLU A 335 -2.76 0.65 3.13
CA GLU A 335 -3.48 -0.23 4.07
C GLU A 335 -2.89 -0.18 5.48
N ALA A 336 -1.58 0.00 5.62
CA ALA A 336 -0.95 0.24 6.92
C ALA A 336 -1.44 1.56 7.54
N VAL A 337 -1.47 2.66 6.78
CA VAL A 337 -2.01 3.95 7.22
C VAL A 337 -3.48 3.82 7.63
N PHE A 338 -4.30 3.15 6.81
CA PHE A 338 -5.70 2.91 7.15
C PHE A 338 -5.88 2.01 8.38
N SER A 339 -5.02 1.00 8.56
CA SER A 339 -5.02 0.19 9.78
C SER A 339 -4.68 1.02 11.03
N LEU A 340 -3.77 1.98 10.91
CA LEU A 340 -3.48 2.95 11.98
C LEU A 340 -4.65 3.91 12.23
N PHE A 341 -5.40 4.31 11.20
CA PHE A 341 -6.66 5.05 11.38
C PHE A 341 -7.72 4.21 12.12
N ALA A 342 -7.84 2.92 11.81
CA ALA A 342 -8.76 2.04 12.52
C ALA A 342 -8.41 1.96 14.03
N LEU A 343 -7.12 1.82 14.35
CA LEU A 343 -6.64 1.84 15.74
C LEU A 343 -6.86 3.20 16.40
N LYS A 344 -6.55 4.31 15.74
CA LYS A 344 -6.70 5.66 16.29
C LYS A 344 -8.17 6.00 16.55
N ASN A 345 -9.04 5.72 15.59
CA ASN A 345 -10.45 6.11 15.63
C ASN A 345 -11.37 5.06 16.25
N GLN A 346 -10.85 3.87 16.56
CA GLN A 346 -11.61 2.75 17.13
C GLN A 346 -12.79 2.41 16.19
N THR A 347 -12.46 2.26 14.91
CA THR A 347 -13.42 2.15 13.80
C THR A 347 -13.02 1.05 12.83
N VAL A 348 -13.98 0.16 12.52
CA VAL A 348 -13.94 -0.75 11.38
C VAL A 348 -14.56 -0.02 10.18
N PHE A 349 -13.84 0.02 9.06
CA PHE A 349 -14.32 0.68 7.85
C PHE A 349 -15.23 -0.22 7.03
N PRO A 350 -16.21 0.36 6.30
CA PRO A 350 -17.13 -0.42 5.48
C PRO A 350 -16.44 -0.98 4.24
N ASN A 351 -16.82 -2.19 3.86
CA ASN A 351 -16.53 -2.80 2.57
C ASN A 351 -17.55 -2.26 1.56
N LEU A 352 -17.17 -1.19 0.85
CA LEU A 352 -18.07 -0.52 -0.08
C LEU A 352 -18.53 -1.47 -1.19
N ASN A 353 -19.73 -1.20 -1.72
CA ASN A 353 -20.33 -1.86 -2.89
C ASN A 353 -20.71 -3.35 -2.73
N PHE A 354 -20.48 -3.96 -1.56
CA PHE A 354 -20.90 -5.34 -1.30
C PHE A 354 -22.43 -5.48 -1.24
N GLN A 355 -22.96 -6.53 -1.87
CA GLN A 355 -24.38 -6.86 -1.91
C GLN A 355 -24.65 -8.33 -1.61
N ASN A 356 -23.86 -9.25 -2.19
CA ASN A 356 -24.10 -10.69 -2.14
C ASN A 356 -22.85 -11.41 -1.66
N LYS A 357 -23.01 -12.24 -0.61
CA LYS A 357 -21.92 -13.08 -0.12
C LYS A 357 -21.51 -14.11 -1.17
N ILE A 358 -20.22 -14.43 -1.20
CA ILE A 358 -19.73 -15.55 -1.99
C ILE A 358 -20.35 -16.85 -1.47
N GLU A 359 -21.09 -17.60 -2.29
CA GLU A 359 -21.85 -18.78 -1.83
C GLU A 359 -20.93 -19.82 -1.15
N ASP A 360 -19.78 -20.09 -1.78
CA ASP A 360 -18.78 -21.06 -1.31
C ASP A 360 -18.15 -20.69 0.04
N LEU A 361 -18.06 -19.39 0.36
CA LEU A 361 -17.45 -18.91 1.60
C LEU A 361 -18.49 -18.70 2.70
N GLY A 362 -19.66 -18.16 2.34
CA GLY A 362 -20.68 -17.76 3.29
C GLY A 362 -20.30 -16.60 4.22
N ILE A 363 -19.16 -15.95 4.00
CA ILE A 363 -18.65 -14.84 4.84
C ILE A 363 -19.25 -13.51 4.40
N ILE A 364 -19.41 -12.59 5.35
CA ILE A 364 -19.97 -11.25 5.10
C ILE A 364 -18.98 -10.22 5.65
N PRO A 365 -18.41 -9.33 4.82
CA PRO A 365 -17.57 -8.25 5.31
C PRO A 365 -18.42 -7.20 6.03
N GLN A 366 -17.78 -6.36 6.83
CA GLN A 366 -18.45 -5.24 7.49
C GLN A 366 -18.94 -4.25 6.42
N THR A 367 -20.25 -4.05 6.27
CA THR A 367 -20.83 -3.18 5.22
C THR A 367 -21.03 -1.72 5.66
N GLU A 368 -21.02 -1.46 6.97
CA GLU A 368 -21.23 -0.14 7.56
C GLU A 368 -20.06 0.25 8.47
N THR A 369 -19.77 1.54 8.60
CA THR A 369 -18.79 2.01 9.59
C THR A 369 -19.22 1.57 10.99
N LYS A 370 -18.37 0.82 11.68
CA LYS A 370 -18.66 0.28 13.01
C LYS A 370 -17.62 0.78 14.02
N HIS A 371 -18.10 1.42 15.09
CA HIS A 371 -17.26 1.81 16.21
C HIS A 371 -17.17 0.69 17.24
N LYS A 372 -15.95 0.28 17.59
CA LYS A 372 -15.68 -0.75 18.61
C LYS A 372 -14.28 -0.56 19.16
N GLU A 373 -14.00 -1.18 20.30
CA GLU A 373 -12.62 -1.28 20.76
C GLU A 373 -11.80 -2.10 19.74
N ILE A 374 -10.69 -1.52 19.27
CA ILE A 374 -9.73 -2.16 18.36
C ILE A 374 -8.35 -2.04 18.99
N LYS A 375 -7.75 -3.18 19.30
CA LYS A 375 -6.38 -3.30 19.81
C LYS A 375 -5.44 -3.81 18.74
N ASN A 376 -5.89 -4.75 17.89
CA ASN A 376 -5.04 -5.35 16.87
C ASN A 376 -5.73 -5.38 15.51
N VAL A 377 -5.02 -4.90 14.48
CA VAL A 377 -5.45 -4.93 13.08
C VAL A 377 -4.49 -5.79 12.28
N LEU A 378 -5.01 -6.81 11.60
CA LEU A 378 -4.27 -7.56 10.60
C LEU A 378 -4.48 -6.89 9.23
N SER A 379 -3.41 -6.66 8.47
CA SER A 379 -3.46 -6.16 7.11
C SER A 379 -2.79 -7.14 6.15
N ASN A 380 -3.49 -7.54 5.09
CA ASN A 380 -3.01 -8.48 4.09
C ASN A 380 -2.67 -7.79 2.76
N SER A 381 -1.53 -8.15 2.20
CA SER A 381 -1.15 -7.78 0.83
C SER A 381 -0.71 -9.03 0.06
N LEU A 382 -1.52 -9.47 -0.91
CA LEU A 382 -1.36 -10.74 -1.61
C LEU A 382 -1.02 -10.48 -3.08
N GLY A 383 0.27 -10.33 -3.37
CA GLY A 383 0.75 -9.97 -4.71
C GLY A 383 0.80 -11.13 -5.70
N PHE A 384 0.72 -10.78 -6.99
CA PHE A 384 1.06 -11.70 -8.08
C PHE A 384 2.47 -12.32 -7.91
N GLY A 385 2.66 -13.47 -8.55
CA GLY A 385 3.81 -14.35 -8.33
C GLY A 385 3.78 -15.07 -6.98
N GLY A 386 2.63 -15.08 -6.30
CA GLY A 386 2.42 -15.73 -5.02
C GLY A 386 3.05 -15.01 -3.83
N ASN A 387 3.43 -13.73 -3.95
CA ASN A 387 4.10 -12.99 -2.87
C ASN A 387 3.08 -12.49 -1.83
N CYS A 388 2.86 -13.27 -0.78
CA CYS A 388 1.89 -12.98 0.27
C CYS A 388 2.59 -12.38 1.50
N SER A 389 2.10 -11.23 1.95
CA SER A 389 2.60 -10.58 3.16
C SER A 389 1.45 -10.15 4.06
N SER A 390 1.64 -10.32 5.37
CA SER A 390 0.67 -9.92 6.39
C SER A 390 1.38 -9.11 7.46
N LEU A 391 0.81 -7.99 7.86
CA LEU A 391 1.29 -7.11 8.92
C LEU A 391 0.24 -7.06 10.04
N ILE A 392 0.69 -7.00 11.30
CA ILE A 392 -0.19 -6.79 12.45
C ILE A 392 0.21 -5.48 13.10
N PHE A 393 -0.76 -4.58 13.19
CA PHE A 393 -0.65 -3.30 13.87
C PHE A 393 -1.39 -3.36 15.19
N SER A 394 -0.75 -2.88 16.25
CA SER A 394 -1.32 -2.89 17.60
C SER A 394 -1.37 -1.50 18.22
N LYS A 395 -2.39 -1.29 19.04
CA LYS A 395 -2.44 -0.21 20.03
C LYS A 395 -1.59 -0.61 21.23
N TYR A 396 -0.85 0.33 21.82
CA TYR A 396 -0.26 0.15 23.15
C TYR A 396 -1.12 0.81 24.21
#